data_AF-A0A7C1DAD3-F1
#
_entry.id   AF-A0A7C1DAD3-F1
#
_cell.length_a   1.000
_cell.length_b   1.000
_cell.length_c   1.000
_cell.angle_alpha   90.00
_cell.angle_beta   90.00
_cell.angle_gamma   90.00
#
_symmetry.space_group_name_H-M   'P 1'
#
loop_
_entity.id
_entity.type
_entity.pdbx_description
1 polymer ?
#
loop_
_entity_poly.entity_id
_entity_poly.type
_entity_poly.pdbx_seq_one_letter_code
_entity_poly.pdbx_strand_id
1 'polypeptide(L)'
;MLTTKKFILVIVLMLLAILYMHVHADTAVPNNKPFTQFPTEHQGWRMVGQHDLSDAAMAVLKPTDILNHTYARPGERPVHLHIGFYDGGKGTGVIHSPKHCLPGGGWFLHSSERMTVDLGPGRVNLVQAVYQHGPTRELFLYWFQARDKSLNNEYALKWAEITGSIFHGRRDTAFIRISTSFEQDMQQALDRAQAFARDFYPVFREFLPS
;
A
#
# COMPACT_ATOMS: atom_id res chain seq x y z
N MET A 1 -27.22 -37.59 -4.51
CA MET A 1 -26.27 -38.49 -3.83
C MET A 1 -24.88 -38.25 -4.40
N LEU A 2 -23.93 -37.73 -3.62
CA LEU A 2 -22.53 -37.72 -4.06
C LEU A 2 -22.07 -39.19 -4.19
N THR A 3 -21.61 -39.59 -5.36
CA THR A 3 -21.04 -40.94 -5.57
C THR A 3 -19.79 -41.11 -4.71
N THR A 4 -19.54 -42.31 -4.19
CA THR A 4 -18.42 -42.62 -3.26
C THR A 4 -17.07 -42.08 -3.75
N LYS A 5 -16.83 -42.07 -5.07
CA LYS A 5 -15.64 -41.49 -5.71
C LYS A 5 -15.49 -39.98 -5.47
N LYS A 6 -16.59 -39.21 -5.54
CA LYS A 6 -16.61 -37.77 -5.27
C LYS A 6 -16.33 -37.50 -3.79
N PHE A 7 -16.84 -38.36 -2.90
CA PHE A 7 -16.60 -38.23 -1.46
C PHE A 7 -15.14 -38.49 -1.09
N ILE A 8 -14.53 -39.55 -1.65
CA ILE A 8 -13.10 -39.84 -1.47
C ILE A 8 -12.24 -38.68 -2.01
N LEU A 9 -12.57 -38.15 -3.18
CA LEU A 9 -11.85 -37.01 -3.76
C LEU A 9 -11.85 -35.79 -2.82
N VAL A 10 -13.00 -35.45 -2.24
CA VAL A 10 -13.11 -34.33 -1.29
C VAL A 10 -12.27 -34.57 -0.04
N ILE A 11 -12.30 -35.79 0.52
CA ILE A 11 -11.47 -36.14 1.68
C ILE A 11 -9.98 -36.00 1.37
N VAL A 12 -9.54 -36.51 0.22
CA VAL A 12 -8.13 -36.41 -0.20
C VAL A 12 -7.73 -34.94 -0.36
N LEU A 13 -8.56 -34.11 -0.99
CA LEU A 13 -8.30 -32.68 -1.13
C LEU A 13 -8.23 -31.96 0.23
N MET A 14 -9.11 -32.30 1.17
CA MET A 14 -9.06 -31.75 2.54
C MET A 14 -7.79 -32.17 3.27
N LEU A 15 -7.39 -33.45 3.20
CA LEU A 15 -6.16 -33.94 3.84
C LEU A 15 -4.91 -33.27 3.25
N LEU A 16 -4.86 -33.09 1.93
CA LEU A 16 -3.78 -32.36 1.27
C LEU A 16 -3.73 -30.89 1.70
N ALA A 17 -4.88 -30.22 1.83
CA ALA A 17 -4.94 -28.85 2.32
C ALA A 17 -4.48 -28.72 3.77
N ILE A 18 -4.89 -29.66 4.65
CA ILE A 18 -4.44 -29.69 6.05
C ILE A 18 -2.93 -29.94 6.14
N LEU A 19 -2.42 -30.91 5.36
CA LEU A 19 -0.99 -31.20 5.31
C LEU A 19 -0.21 -29.98 4.85
N TYR A 20 -0.65 -29.34 3.75
CA TYR A 20 -0.06 -28.09 3.25
C TYR A 20 -0.03 -27.01 4.33
N MET A 21 -1.15 -26.77 5.03
CA MET A 21 -1.20 -25.77 6.12
C MET A 21 -0.26 -26.08 7.30
N HIS A 22 0.08 -27.34 7.53
CA HIS A 22 0.98 -27.75 8.60
C HIS A 22 2.46 -27.67 8.22
N VAL A 23 2.79 -27.94 6.96
CA VAL A 23 4.18 -27.94 6.47
C VAL A 23 4.60 -26.61 5.87
N HIS A 24 3.64 -25.83 5.37
CA HIS A 24 3.89 -24.53 4.74
C HIS A 24 3.77 -23.42 5.78
N ALA A 25 4.88 -22.71 6.01
CA ALA A 25 4.91 -21.50 6.79
C ALA A 25 5.47 -20.37 5.92
N ASP A 26 4.69 -19.30 5.77
CA ASP A 26 5.18 -18.11 5.10
C ASP A 26 6.32 -17.50 5.93
N THR A 27 7.42 -17.19 5.24
CA THR A 27 8.55 -16.48 5.83
C THR A 27 8.22 -15.00 5.90
N ALA A 28 8.45 -14.41 7.08
CA ALA A 28 8.40 -12.96 7.23
C ALA A 28 9.58 -12.36 6.47
N VAL A 29 9.30 -11.43 5.56
CA VAL A 29 10.34 -10.74 4.81
C VAL A 29 10.41 -9.29 5.30
N PRO A 30 11.48 -8.90 6.01
CA PRO A 30 11.62 -7.52 6.45
C PRO A 30 11.78 -6.59 5.26
N ASN A 31 11.54 -5.31 5.49
CA ASN A 31 11.95 -4.28 4.54
C ASN A 31 13.48 -4.27 4.39
N ASN A 32 13.96 -3.88 3.21
CA ASN A 32 15.41 -3.85 2.93
C ASN A 32 16.13 -2.87 3.86
N LYS A 33 15.44 -1.78 4.23
CA LYS A 33 15.89 -0.75 5.17
C LYS A 33 14.73 -0.30 6.04
N PRO A 34 14.96 -0.03 7.34
CA PRO A 34 13.90 0.49 8.21
C PRO A 34 13.49 1.90 7.77
N PHE A 35 12.20 2.22 7.88
CA PHE A 35 11.66 3.53 7.50
C PHE A 35 12.16 4.67 8.39
N THR A 36 12.76 4.38 9.54
CA THR A 36 13.51 5.37 10.34
C THR A 36 14.71 5.97 9.61
N GLN A 37 15.22 5.31 8.57
CA GLN A 37 16.30 5.81 7.70
C GLN A 37 15.78 6.47 6.42
N PHE A 38 14.45 6.61 6.27
CA PHE A 38 13.86 7.19 5.07
C PHE A 38 14.30 8.65 4.90
N PRO A 39 14.68 9.10 3.69
CA PRO A 39 15.35 10.38 3.51
C PRO A 39 14.49 11.57 3.96
N THR A 40 15.10 12.47 4.73
CA THR A 40 14.49 13.74 5.13
C THR A 40 14.58 14.80 4.03
N GLU A 41 15.48 14.63 3.06
CA GLU A 41 15.60 15.47 1.87
C GLU A 41 15.93 14.62 0.65
N HIS A 42 15.24 14.85 -0.48
CA HIS A 42 15.48 14.14 -1.73
C HIS A 42 14.95 14.94 -2.92
N GLN A 43 15.77 15.13 -3.96
CA GLN A 43 15.39 15.89 -5.16
C GLN A 43 14.74 17.25 -4.84
N GLY A 44 15.23 17.97 -3.81
CA GLY A 44 14.66 19.26 -3.39
C GLY A 44 13.37 19.20 -2.57
N TRP A 45 12.75 18.02 -2.40
CA TRP A 45 11.71 17.81 -1.38
C TRP A 45 12.35 17.74 0.00
N ARG A 46 11.90 18.58 0.93
CA ARG A 46 12.35 18.54 2.33
C ARG A 46 11.20 18.13 3.23
N MET A 47 11.46 17.22 4.15
CA MET A 47 10.54 16.85 5.21
C MET A 47 10.31 18.08 6.11
N VAL A 48 9.04 18.43 6.27
CA VAL A 48 8.57 19.52 7.15
C VAL A 48 7.67 19.02 8.27
N GLY A 49 7.35 17.73 8.28
CA GLY A 49 6.58 17.11 9.36
C GLY A 49 6.62 15.58 9.31
N GLN A 50 6.36 14.98 10.46
CA GLN A 50 6.17 13.54 10.65
C GLN A 50 5.01 13.35 11.65
N HIS A 51 4.20 12.31 11.44
CA HIS A 51 3.06 12.01 12.30
C HIS A 51 2.96 10.53 12.60
N ASP A 52 2.80 10.16 13.87
CA ASP A 52 2.54 8.76 14.21
C ASP A 52 1.04 8.44 14.04
N LEU A 53 0.74 7.16 13.82
CA LEU A 53 -0.64 6.70 13.90
C LEU A 53 -1.07 6.67 15.36
N SER A 54 -2.36 6.86 15.60
CA SER A 54 -2.93 6.62 16.92
C SER A 54 -2.77 5.16 17.34
N ASP A 55 -2.70 4.91 18.65
CA ASP A 55 -2.63 3.56 19.20
C ASP A 55 -3.77 2.66 18.71
N ALA A 56 -4.97 3.22 18.56
CA ALA A 56 -6.13 2.52 18.02
C ALA A 56 -5.91 2.09 16.56
N ALA A 57 -5.33 2.96 15.73
CA ALA A 57 -5.02 2.62 14.34
C ALA A 57 -3.87 1.61 14.24
N MET A 58 -2.83 1.73 15.08
CA MET A 58 -1.75 0.75 15.17
C MET A 58 -2.27 -0.64 15.59
N ALA A 59 -3.19 -0.70 16.55
CA ALA A 59 -3.79 -1.95 17.04
C ALA A 59 -4.63 -2.67 15.97
N VAL A 60 -5.21 -1.92 15.02
CA VAL A 60 -6.00 -2.48 13.92
C VAL A 60 -5.13 -2.83 12.73
N LEU A 61 -4.32 -1.88 12.26
CA LEU A 61 -3.54 -2.02 11.03
C LEU A 61 -2.33 -2.94 11.20
N LYS A 62 -1.70 -2.96 12.38
CA LYS A 62 -0.53 -3.78 12.71
C LYS A 62 0.50 -3.89 11.57
N PRO A 63 0.97 -2.76 11.00
CA PRO A 63 2.07 -2.80 10.04
C PRO A 63 3.36 -3.22 10.76
N THR A 64 4.25 -3.89 10.03
CA THR A 64 5.59 -4.24 10.52
C THR A 64 6.48 -3.00 10.58
N ASP A 65 6.34 -2.09 9.62
CA ASP A 65 7.00 -0.79 9.62
C ASP A 65 6.07 0.26 8.98
N ILE A 66 6.17 1.51 9.44
CA ILE A 66 5.29 2.59 8.97
C ILE A 66 6.02 3.93 8.81
N LEU A 67 5.62 4.66 7.78
CA LEU A 67 6.12 5.98 7.44
C LEU A 67 4.94 6.94 7.25
N ASN A 68 5.03 8.13 7.82
CA ASN A 68 4.07 9.22 7.64
C ASN A 68 4.80 10.55 7.63
N HIS A 69 5.25 10.97 6.46
CA HIS A 69 6.05 12.17 6.31
C HIS A 69 5.28 13.21 5.50
N THR A 70 5.49 14.47 5.85
CA THR A 70 5.04 15.60 5.05
C THR A 70 6.28 16.24 4.43
N TYR A 71 6.31 16.31 3.10
CA TYR A 71 7.38 16.95 2.34
C TYR A 71 6.88 18.25 1.71
N ALA A 72 7.76 19.22 1.55
CA ALA A 72 7.48 20.45 0.84
C ALA A 72 8.65 20.85 -0.06
N ARG A 73 8.32 21.59 -1.12
CA ARG A 73 9.24 22.33 -1.97
C ARG A 73 8.93 23.82 -1.89
N PRO A 74 9.92 24.71 -2.06
CA PRO A 74 9.67 26.15 -2.07
C PRO A 74 8.61 26.53 -3.10
N GLY A 75 7.59 27.26 -2.66
CA GLY A 75 6.49 27.73 -3.53
C GLY A 75 5.43 26.67 -3.86
N GLU A 76 5.54 25.45 -3.35
CA GLU A 76 4.58 24.37 -3.57
C GLU A 76 3.81 24.01 -2.30
N ARG A 77 2.57 23.52 -2.46
CA ARG A 77 1.82 22.94 -1.34
C ARG A 77 2.49 21.64 -0.85
N PRO A 78 2.40 21.31 0.45
CA PRO A 78 2.96 20.07 0.96
C PRO A 78 2.36 18.81 0.32
N VAL A 79 3.16 17.76 0.32
CA VAL A 79 2.80 16.40 -0.08
C VAL A 79 2.95 15.48 1.12
N HIS A 80 1.90 14.75 1.44
CA HIS A 80 1.89 13.75 2.51
C HIS A 80 2.18 12.37 1.92
N LEU A 81 3.23 11.74 2.41
CA LEU A 81 3.61 10.37 2.09
C LEU A 81 3.26 9.48 3.28
N HIS A 82 2.48 8.44 3.00
CA HIS A 82 2.21 7.35 3.92
C HIS A 82 2.67 6.03 3.30
N ILE A 83 3.45 5.25 4.05
CA ILE A 83 3.82 3.88 3.68
C ILE A 83 3.53 2.96 4.86
N GLY A 84 2.65 1.98 4.68
CA GLY A 84 2.48 0.87 5.61
C GLY A 84 3.10 -0.39 5.02
N PHE A 85 4.12 -0.96 5.66
CA PHE A 85 4.76 -2.20 5.23
C PHE A 85 4.35 -3.38 6.10
N TYR A 86 4.14 -4.53 5.46
CA TYR A 86 3.63 -5.76 6.04
C TYR A 86 4.53 -6.88 5.58
N ASP A 87 5.31 -7.47 6.48
CA ASP A 87 6.29 -8.52 6.16
C ASP A 87 5.68 -9.89 5.81
N GLY A 88 4.37 -10.04 5.95
CA GLY A 88 3.65 -11.30 5.74
C GLY A 88 3.76 -12.32 6.89
N GLY A 89 4.43 -11.97 7.99
CA GLY A 89 4.63 -12.81 9.16
C GLY A 89 3.37 -13.08 10.00
N LYS A 90 3.54 -13.81 11.11
CA LYS A 90 2.46 -14.02 12.09
C LYS A 90 2.24 -12.73 12.89
N GLY A 91 1.00 -12.27 12.99
CA GLY A 91 0.62 -11.09 13.76
C GLY A 91 0.57 -9.79 12.95
N THR A 92 1.13 -9.81 11.74
CA THR A 92 1.04 -8.73 10.76
C THR A 92 -0.41 -8.56 10.30
N GLY A 93 -0.87 -7.30 10.22
CA GLY A 93 -2.26 -6.98 9.91
C GLY A 93 -2.61 -7.15 8.43
N VAL A 94 -3.82 -6.71 8.07
CA VAL A 94 -4.32 -6.74 6.68
C VAL A 94 -4.35 -5.31 6.14
N ILE A 95 -3.89 -5.14 4.91
CA ILE A 95 -3.99 -3.87 4.21
C ILE A 95 -5.43 -3.63 3.75
N HIS A 96 -5.94 -2.43 4.00
CA HIS A 96 -7.20 -1.95 3.44
C HIS A 96 -6.99 -0.64 2.70
N SER A 97 -7.79 -0.42 1.65
CA SER A 97 -7.74 0.85 0.92
C SER A 97 -8.34 1.99 1.75
N PRO A 98 -8.01 3.25 1.42
CA PRO A 98 -8.57 4.41 2.12
C PRO A 98 -10.11 4.48 2.07
N LYS A 99 -10.76 3.75 1.14
CA LYS A 99 -12.22 3.66 1.04
C LYS A 99 -12.88 3.13 2.32
N HIS A 100 -12.16 2.34 3.12
CA HIS A 100 -12.69 1.74 4.34
C HIS A 100 -12.41 2.57 5.59
N CYS A 101 -11.28 3.28 5.63
CA CYS A 101 -10.85 4.02 6.83
C CYS A 101 -11.27 5.49 6.82
N LEU A 102 -11.22 6.16 5.66
CA LEU A 102 -11.48 7.59 5.55
C LEU A 102 -12.92 8.00 5.91
N PRO A 103 -13.97 7.25 5.51
CA PRO A 103 -15.35 7.62 5.88
C PRO A 103 -15.59 7.70 7.39
N GLY A 104 -14.94 6.85 8.19
CA GLY A 104 -15.05 6.89 9.65
C GLY A 104 -14.48 8.17 10.28
N GLY A 105 -13.58 8.86 9.58
CA GLY A 105 -13.01 10.16 9.97
C GLY A 105 -13.69 11.35 9.29
N GLY A 106 -14.87 11.17 8.66
CA GLY A 106 -15.61 12.25 8.02
C GLY A 106 -15.14 12.63 6.61
N TRP A 107 -14.28 11.82 5.99
CA TRP A 107 -13.82 12.02 4.61
C TRP A 107 -14.69 11.25 3.62
N PHE A 108 -15.17 11.94 2.59
CA PHE A 108 -16.04 11.38 1.57
C PHE A 108 -15.31 11.23 0.25
N LEU A 109 -15.53 10.12 -0.44
CA LEU A 109 -14.99 9.92 -1.78
C LEU A 109 -15.76 10.77 -2.78
N HIS A 110 -15.08 11.72 -3.44
CA HIS A 110 -15.67 12.56 -4.47
C HIS A 110 -15.54 11.93 -5.86
N SER A 111 -14.35 11.43 -6.20
CA SER A 111 -14.09 10.73 -7.46
C SER A 111 -12.95 9.73 -7.29
N SER A 112 -12.92 8.69 -8.12
CA SER A 112 -11.81 7.74 -8.17
C SER A 112 -11.66 7.12 -9.54
N GLU A 113 -10.43 7.02 -10.01
CA GLU A 113 -10.06 6.34 -11.24
C GLU A 113 -8.80 5.48 -11.04
N ARG A 114 -8.70 4.41 -11.82
CA ARG A 114 -7.50 3.57 -11.87
C ARG A 114 -6.69 3.98 -13.08
N MET A 115 -5.39 4.15 -12.90
CA MET A 115 -4.49 4.54 -13.96
C MET A 115 -3.13 3.87 -13.85
N THR A 116 -2.34 4.01 -14.90
CA THR A 116 -0.94 3.57 -14.92
C THR A 116 -0.08 4.79 -15.18
N VAL A 117 0.83 5.10 -14.26
CA VAL A 117 1.76 6.22 -14.37
C VAL A 117 3.15 5.69 -14.65
N ASP A 118 3.84 6.29 -15.61
CA ASP A 118 5.26 6.05 -15.83
C ASP A 118 6.06 6.90 -14.84
N LEU A 119 6.80 6.24 -13.94
CA LEU A 119 7.61 6.91 -12.93
C LEU A 119 9.09 7.02 -13.34
N GLY A 120 9.45 6.64 -14.58
CA GLY A 120 10.81 6.62 -15.10
C GLY A 120 11.39 5.21 -15.09
N PRO A 121 11.94 4.71 -13.95
CA PRO A 121 12.52 3.37 -13.90
C PRO A 121 11.47 2.24 -13.81
N GLY A 122 10.18 2.55 -13.92
CA GLY A 122 9.10 1.58 -13.90
C GLY A 122 7.72 2.23 -14.04
N ARG A 123 6.73 1.40 -14.41
CA ARG A 123 5.33 1.80 -14.50
C ARG A 123 4.58 1.33 -13.26
N VAL A 124 3.77 2.20 -12.69
CA VAL A 124 2.98 1.92 -11.48
C VAL A 124 1.50 1.98 -11.80
N ASN A 125 0.80 0.89 -11.51
CA ASN A 125 -0.66 0.84 -11.47
C ASN A 125 -1.12 1.41 -10.14
N LEU A 126 -1.81 2.55 -10.18
CA LEU A 126 -2.29 3.24 -9.00
C LEU A 126 -3.76 3.64 -9.12
N VAL A 127 -4.32 4.03 -8.00
CA VAL A 127 -5.63 4.68 -7.91
C VAL A 127 -5.40 6.15 -7.66
N GLN A 128 -5.99 6.98 -8.51
CA GLN A 128 -6.20 8.39 -8.25
C GLN A 128 -7.58 8.55 -7.61
N ALA A 129 -7.67 9.29 -6.51
CA ALA A 129 -8.93 9.55 -5.85
C ALA A 129 -8.95 10.97 -5.28
N VAL A 130 -10.10 11.62 -5.34
CA VAL A 130 -10.35 12.88 -4.64
C VAL A 130 -11.20 12.58 -3.43
N TYR A 131 -10.71 12.95 -2.26
CA TYR A 131 -11.46 12.90 -1.01
C TYR A 131 -11.78 14.31 -0.53
N GLN A 132 -12.95 14.47 0.10
CA GLN A 132 -13.43 15.73 0.62
C GLN A 132 -13.76 15.61 2.11
N HIS A 133 -13.32 16.59 2.90
CA HIS A 133 -13.68 16.73 4.31
C HIS A 133 -14.07 18.19 4.57
N GLY A 134 -15.38 18.44 4.73
CA GLY A 134 -15.92 19.80 4.82
C GLY A 134 -15.59 20.60 3.54
N PRO A 135 -14.94 21.79 3.66
CA PRO A 135 -14.54 22.60 2.50
C PRO A 135 -13.23 22.12 1.85
N THR A 136 -12.49 21.22 2.49
CA THR A 136 -11.16 20.80 2.03
C THR A 136 -11.26 19.63 1.06
N ARG A 137 -10.52 19.70 -0.04
CA ARG A 137 -10.32 18.60 -0.98
C ARG A 137 -8.85 18.19 -1.02
N GLU A 138 -8.64 16.89 -1.09
CA GLU A 138 -7.32 16.31 -1.24
C GLU A 138 -7.32 15.30 -2.38
N LEU A 139 -6.25 15.37 -3.18
CA LEU A 139 -5.93 14.38 -4.18
C LEU A 139 -5.09 13.29 -3.52
N PHE A 140 -5.44 12.04 -3.78
CA PHE A 140 -4.76 10.84 -3.31
C PHE A 140 -4.29 10.04 -4.52
N LEU A 141 -3.00 9.71 -4.57
CA LEU A 141 -2.45 8.64 -5.41
C LEU A 141 -2.06 7.50 -4.47
N TYR A 142 -2.60 6.30 -4.69
CA TYR A 142 -2.22 5.16 -3.87
C TYR A 142 -2.17 3.86 -4.64
N TRP A 143 -1.34 2.94 -4.19
CA TRP A 143 -1.25 1.58 -4.72
C TRP A 143 -0.76 0.62 -3.64
N PHE A 144 -0.92 -0.66 -3.92
CA PHE A 144 -0.32 -1.73 -3.16
C PHE A 144 0.89 -2.24 -3.92
N GLN A 145 2.04 -2.33 -3.26
CA GLN A 145 3.24 -2.94 -3.79
C GLN A 145 3.33 -4.36 -3.24
N ALA A 146 3.23 -5.36 -4.12
CA ALA A 146 3.51 -6.75 -3.78
C ALA A 146 4.74 -7.15 -4.59
N ARG A 147 5.91 -7.20 -3.94
CA ARG A 147 7.20 -7.45 -4.60
C ARG A 147 7.46 -6.51 -5.78
N ASP A 148 7.59 -7.03 -7.00
CA ASP A 148 7.81 -6.31 -8.25
C ASP A 148 6.51 -5.74 -8.86
N LYS A 149 5.34 -6.01 -8.27
CA LYS A 149 4.04 -5.66 -8.83
C LYS A 149 3.34 -4.54 -8.06
N SER A 150 3.01 -3.47 -8.78
CA SER A 150 2.06 -2.45 -8.31
C SER A 150 0.62 -2.87 -8.63
N LEU A 151 -0.27 -2.77 -7.65
CA LEU A 151 -1.67 -3.20 -7.70
C LEU A 151 -2.57 -2.04 -7.26
N ASN A 152 -3.72 -1.89 -7.91
CA ASN A 152 -4.65 -0.76 -7.71
C ASN A 152 -6.06 -1.21 -7.29
N ASN A 153 -6.17 -2.44 -6.78
CA ASN A 153 -7.39 -2.97 -6.19
C ASN A 153 -7.07 -4.08 -5.17
N GLU A 154 -7.97 -4.22 -4.21
CA GLU A 154 -7.85 -5.07 -3.02
C GLU A 154 -7.95 -6.56 -3.38
N TYR A 155 -8.71 -6.91 -4.41
CA TYR A 155 -8.81 -8.29 -4.89
C TYR A 155 -7.48 -8.76 -5.51
N ALA A 156 -6.85 -7.93 -6.34
CA ALA A 156 -5.56 -8.22 -6.93
C ALA A 156 -4.46 -8.34 -5.85
N LEU A 157 -4.52 -7.48 -4.82
CA LEU A 157 -3.67 -7.62 -3.64
C LEU A 157 -3.86 -8.99 -2.98
N LYS A 158 -5.11 -9.40 -2.73
CA LYS A 158 -5.38 -10.70 -2.10
C LYS A 158 -4.89 -11.87 -2.95
N TRP A 159 -5.05 -11.79 -4.26
CA TRP A 159 -4.52 -12.78 -5.19
C TRP A 159 -2.97 -12.81 -5.20
N ALA A 160 -2.32 -11.66 -5.10
CA ALA A 160 -0.87 -11.57 -5.01
C ALA A 160 -0.34 -12.20 -3.70
N GLU A 161 -1.00 -11.98 -2.57
CA GLU A 161 -0.67 -12.66 -1.31
C GLU A 161 -0.81 -14.18 -1.40
N ILE A 162 -1.91 -14.68 -1.97
CA ILE A 162 -2.17 -16.12 -2.13
C ILE A 162 -1.12 -16.76 -3.03
N THR A 163 -0.87 -16.17 -4.20
CA THR A 163 0.11 -16.70 -5.16
C THR A 163 1.56 -16.53 -4.65
N GLY A 164 1.84 -15.46 -3.91
CA GLY A 164 3.11 -15.26 -3.21
C GLY A 164 3.37 -16.38 -2.20
N SER A 165 2.39 -16.65 -1.33
CA SER A 165 2.49 -17.74 -0.34
C SER A 165 2.75 -19.08 -1.02
N ILE A 166 1.94 -19.45 -2.02
CA ILE A 166 2.03 -20.76 -2.69
C ILE A 166 3.33 -20.95 -3.46
N PHE A 167 3.75 -19.95 -4.25
CA PHE A 167 4.87 -20.12 -5.18
C PHE A 167 6.22 -19.61 -4.65
N HIS A 168 6.21 -18.75 -3.63
CA HIS A 168 7.41 -18.07 -3.14
C HIS A 168 7.59 -18.13 -1.62
N GLY A 169 6.62 -18.69 -0.87
CA GLY A 169 6.70 -18.79 0.59
C GLY A 169 6.71 -17.43 1.31
N ARG A 170 6.22 -16.37 0.66
CA ARG A 170 6.17 -15.00 1.20
C ARG A 170 4.98 -14.23 0.63
N ARG A 171 4.44 -13.31 1.43
CA ARG A 171 3.25 -12.51 1.11
C ARG A 171 3.38 -11.06 1.58
N ASP A 172 4.61 -10.60 1.71
CA ASP A 172 4.92 -9.24 2.10
C ASP A 172 4.38 -8.23 1.08
N THR A 173 3.86 -7.13 1.60
CA THR A 173 3.19 -6.10 0.83
C THR A 173 3.40 -4.73 1.46
N ALA A 174 3.36 -3.68 0.64
CA ALA A 174 3.35 -2.31 1.10
C ALA A 174 2.13 -1.58 0.57
N PHE A 175 1.54 -0.72 1.39
CA PHE A 175 0.57 0.28 0.96
C PHE A 175 1.26 1.63 0.86
N ILE A 176 1.31 2.22 -0.33
CA ILE A 176 1.90 3.54 -0.56
C ILE A 176 0.78 4.50 -0.93
N ARG A 177 0.73 5.64 -0.24
CA ARG A 177 -0.22 6.71 -0.47
C ARG A 177 0.49 8.06 -0.46
N ILE A 178 0.28 8.82 -1.52
CA ILE A 178 0.74 10.18 -1.70
C ILE A 178 -0.51 11.05 -1.74
N SER A 179 -0.63 12.06 -0.89
CA SER A 179 -1.73 13.01 -0.94
C SER A 179 -1.29 14.46 -0.87
N THR A 180 -2.08 15.34 -1.47
CA THR A 180 -1.86 16.78 -1.42
C THR A 180 -3.18 17.52 -1.56
N SER A 181 -3.31 18.65 -0.85
CA SER A 181 -4.51 19.47 -0.91
C SER A 181 -4.56 20.33 -2.18
N PHE A 182 -5.77 20.66 -2.60
CA PHE A 182 -6.02 21.57 -3.70
C PHE A 182 -7.34 22.32 -3.51
N GLU A 183 -7.45 23.48 -4.15
CA GLU A 183 -8.66 24.30 -4.11
C GLU A 183 -9.47 24.12 -5.40
N GLN A 184 -9.03 24.75 -6.48
CA GLN A 184 -9.72 24.70 -7.78
C GLN A 184 -8.95 23.90 -8.83
N ASP A 185 -7.62 23.93 -8.80
CA ASP A 185 -6.77 23.28 -9.80
C ASP A 185 -6.34 21.88 -9.35
N MET A 186 -7.16 20.89 -9.71
CA MET A 186 -6.85 19.48 -9.49
C MET A 186 -5.66 19.01 -10.34
N GLN A 187 -5.44 19.58 -11.53
CA GLN A 187 -4.37 19.15 -12.42
C GLN A 187 -3.01 19.50 -11.83
N GLN A 188 -2.86 20.71 -11.28
CA GLN A 188 -1.63 21.09 -10.58
C GLN A 188 -1.32 20.18 -9.38
N ALA A 189 -2.36 19.73 -8.67
CA ALA A 189 -2.20 18.78 -7.56
C ALA A 189 -1.75 17.40 -8.05
N LEU A 190 -2.28 16.96 -9.18
CA LEU A 190 -1.90 15.71 -9.83
C LEU A 190 -0.45 15.74 -10.31
N ASP A 191 -0.07 16.81 -11.01
CA ASP A 191 1.29 16.98 -11.52
C ASP A 191 2.31 16.97 -10.38
N ARG A 192 1.99 17.66 -9.27
CA ARG A 192 2.80 17.68 -8.05
C ARG A 192 2.93 16.29 -7.41
N ALA A 193 1.81 15.59 -7.22
CA ALA A 193 1.80 14.26 -6.62
C ALA A 193 2.54 13.23 -7.49
N GLN A 194 2.40 13.31 -8.81
CA GLN A 194 3.15 12.45 -9.75
C GLN A 194 4.64 12.81 -9.82
N ALA A 195 5.00 14.10 -9.71
CA ALA A 195 6.40 14.52 -9.62
C ALA A 195 7.05 13.96 -8.35
N PHE A 196 6.38 14.09 -7.20
CA PHE A 196 6.82 13.46 -5.95
C PHE A 196 6.97 11.94 -6.10
N ALA A 197 5.96 11.27 -6.69
CA ALA A 197 6.01 9.83 -6.94
C ALA A 197 7.21 9.45 -7.82
N ARG A 198 7.48 10.20 -8.90
CA ARG A 198 8.63 9.99 -9.80
C ARG A 198 9.95 10.11 -9.05
N ASP A 199 10.12 11.17 -8.28
CA ASP A 199 11.35 11.45 -7.57
C ASP A 199 11.66 10.39 -6.50
N PHE A 200 10.65 9.94 -5.76
CA PHE A 200 10.79 8.97 -4.67
C PHE A 200 10.66 7.51 -5.11
N TYR A 201 10.22 7.20 -6.33
CA TYR A 201 10.07 5.81 -6.77
C TYR A 201 11.36 4.97 -6.65
N PRO A 202 12.56 5.46 -7.02
CA PRO A 202 13.81 4.76 -6.75
C PRO A 202 14.05 4.49 -5.26
N VAL A 203 13.69 5.44 -4.40
CA VAL A 203 13.81 5.31 -2.93
C VAL A 203 12.86 4.23 -2.42
N PHE A 204 11.61 4.21 -2.88
CA PHE A 204 10.66 3.14 -2.50
C PHE A 204 11.21 1.75 -2.84
N ARG A 205 11.84 1.59 -4.03
CA ARG A 205 12.44 0.32 -4.46
C ARG A 205 13.68 -0.08 -3.65
N GLU A 206 14.39 0.90 -3.09
CA GLU A 206 15.54 0.63 -2.22
C GLU A 206 15.09 0.12 -0.84
N PHE A 207 14.00 0.67 -0.30
CA PHE A 207 13.49 0.33 1.03
C PHE A 207 12.59 -0.90 1.03
N LEU A 208 11.84 -1.15 -0.06
CA LEU A 208 10.91 -2.27 -0.15
C LEU A 208 11.56 -3.50 -0.82
N PRO A 209 11.23 -4.71 -0.37
CA PRO A 209 11.77 -5.91 -0.95
C PRO A 209 11.13 -6.19 -2.32
N SER A 210 11.94 -6.73 -3.24
CA SER A 210 11.51 -7.18 -4.57
C SER A 210 11.08 -8.64 -4.62
#